data_AF-A0A1Y2T437-F1
#
_entry.id   AF-A0A1Y2T437-F1
#
_cell.length_a   1.000
_cell.length_b   1.000
_cell.length_c   1.000
_cell.angle_alpha   90.00
_cell.angle_beta   90.00
_cell.angle_gamma   90.00
#
_symmetry.space_group_name_H-M   'P 1'
#
loop_
_entity.id
_entity.type
_entity.pdbx_description
1 polymer ?
#
loop_
_entity_poly.entity_id
_entity_poly.type
_entity_poly.pdbx_seq_one_letter_code
_entity_poly.pdbx_strand_id
1 'polypeptide(L)' 'MFLAAVMRLPLPLLPIQILFVNLVTDGLPAIALGIDPPEPDVMRRPPRGPTRASSPAGWASRSWGGAR' A
#
# COMPACT_ATOMS: atom_id res chain seq x y z
N MET A 1 -0.57 5.14 -19.96
CA MET A 1 -1.20 4.06 -20.76
C MET A 1 -2.62 4.41 -21.19
N PHE A 2 -3.54 4.72 -20.28
CA PHE A 2 -4.94 5.04 -20.60
C PHE A 2 -5.10 6.15 -21.67
N LEU A 3 -4.49 7.32 -21.46
CA LEU A 3 -4.60 8.43 -22.41
C LEU A 3 -3.96 8.12 -23.78
N ALA A 4 -2.81 7.46 -23.79
CA ALA A 4 -2.14 7.05 -25.04
C ALA A 4 -2.99 6.05 -25.84
N ALA A 5 -3.68 5.14 -25.15
CA ALA A 5 -4.60 4.19 -25.77
C ALA A 5 -5.84 4.88 -26.38
N VAL A 6 -6.44 5.85 -25.67
CA VAL A 6 -7.58 6.64 -26.16
C VAL A 6 -7.18 7.50 -27.37
N MET A 7 -5.97 8.07 -27.35
CA MET A 7 -5.47 8.96 -28.39
C MET A 7 -4.74 8.24 -29.55
N ARG A 8 -4.72 6.89 -29.58
CA ARG A 8 -3.99 6.06 -30.56
C ARG A 8 -2.50 6.44 -30.72
N LEU A 9 -1.89 6.90 -29.64
CA LEU A 9 -0.47 7.25 -29.61
C LEU A 9 0.38 5.98 -29.42
N PRO A 10 1.63 5.97 -29.91
CA PRO A 10 2.56 4.89 -29.59
C PRO A 10 2.68 4.71 -28.08
N LEU A 11 2.77 3.45 -27.64
CA LEU A 11 2.91 3.10 -26.23
C LEU A 11 4.17 3.75 -25.66
N PRO A 12 4.06 4.59 -24.62
CA PRO A 12 5.22 5.33 -24.11
C PRO A 12 6.23 4.41 -23.39
N LEU A 13 5.79 3.26 -22.89
CA LEU A 13 6.63 2.24 -22.25
C LEU A 13 6.11 0.86 -22.61
N LEU A 14 7.02 -0.08 -22.86
CA LEU A 14 6.69 -1.49 -23.06
C LEU A 14 6.35 -2.16 -21.71
N PRO A 15 5.54 -3.22 -21.68
CA PRO A 15 5.20 -3.94 -20.45
C PRO A 15 6.43 -4.39 -19.66
N ILE A 16 7.49 -4.82 -20.34
CA ILE A 16 8.75 -5.23 -19.70
C ILE A 16 9.45 -4.07 -18.99
N GLN A 17 9.36 -2.85 -19.51
CA GLN A 17 9.94 -1.66 -18.90
C GLN A 17 9.18 -1.27 -17.63
N ILE A 18 7.85 -1.42 -17.63
CA ILE A 18 7.02 -1.19 -16.44
C ILE A 18 7.34 -2.22 -15.36
N LEU A 19 7.47 -3.50 -15.73
CA LEU A 19 7.87 -4.55 -14.80
C LEU A 19 9.23 -4.27 -14.18
N PHE A 20 10.20 -3.87 -15.02
CA PHE A 20 11.54 -3.53 -14.57
C PHE A 20 11.52 -2.34 -13.61
N VAL A 21 10.77 -1.29 -13.94
CA VAL A 21 10.60 -0.12 -13.06
C VAL A 21 10.02 -0.57 -11.72
N ASN A 22 8.85 -1.21 -11.68
CA ASN A 22 8.23 -1.64 -10.42
C ASN A 22 9.16 -2.53 -9.60
N LEU A 23 9.88 -3.44 -10.23
CA LEU A 23 10.80 -4.34 -9.52
C LEU A 23 12.01 -3.59 -8.94
N VAL A 24 12.65 -2.70 -9.71
CA VAL A 24 13.85 -2.00 -9.27
C VAL A 24 13.51 -0.85 -8.32
N THR A 25 12.47 -0.07 -8.62
CA THR A 25 12.10 1.09 -7.81
C THR A 25 11.42 0.72 -6.52
N ASP A 26 10.63 -0.35 -6.50
CA ASP A 26 9.88 -0.72 -5.28
C ASP A 26 10.55 -1.88 -4.55
N GLY A 27 11.23 -2.79 -5.28
CA GLY A 27 11.93 -3.92 -4.68
C GLY A 27 13.18 -3.50 -3.90
N LEU A 28 13.99 -2.58 -4.42
CA LEU A 28 15.22 -2.15 -3.71
C LEU A 28 14.92 -1.41 -2.39
N PRO A 29 13.99 -0.44 -2.34
CA PRO A 29 13.62 0.19 -1.07
C PRO A 29 12.91 -0.76 -0.12
N ALA A 30 12.09 -1.70 -0.62
CA ALA A 30 11.44 -2.70 0.24
C ALA A 30 12.47 -3.58 0.95
N ILE A 31 13.54 -3.99 0.25
CA ILE A 31 14.65 -4.73 0.86
C ILE A 31 15.37 -3.83 1.88
N ALA A 32 15.61 -2.56 1.53
CA ALA A 32 16.28 -1.61 2.43
C ALA A 32 15.50 -1.36 3.74
N LEU A 33 14.16 -1.34 3.69
CA LEU A 33 13.32 -1.20 4.88
C LEU A 33 13.24 -2.50 5.72
N GLY A 34 13.52 -3.66 5.12
CA GLY A 34 13.50 -4.94 5.81
C GLY A 34 14.70 -5.20 6.72
N ILE A 35 15.75 -4.36 6.63
CA ILE A 35 17.02 -4.53 7.35
C ILE A 35 17.09 -3.70 8.64
N ASP A 36 16.06 -2.90 8.94
CA ASP A 36 16.03 -2.06 10.14
C ASP A 36 16.04 -2.93 11.42
N PRO A 37 16.77 -2.51 12.47
CA PRO A 37 16.85 -3.25 13.72
C PRO A 37 15.46 -3.30 14.42
N PRO A 38 15.14 -4.40 15.12
CA PRO A 38 13.88 -4.53 15.83
C PRO A 38 13.79 -3.53 16.99
N GLU A 39 12.58 -3.02 17.23
CA GLU A 39 12.34 -2.05 18.30
C GLU A 39 12.54 -2.69 19.69
N PRO A 40 13.24 -2.03 20.65
CA PRO A 40 13.59 -2.64 21.94
C PRO A 40 12.39 -3.08 22.79
N ASP A 41 11.24 -2.44 22.57
CA ASP A 41 10.00 -2.66 23.31
C ASP A 41 9.02 -3.59 22.58
N VAL A 42 9.41 -4.16 21.42
CA VAL A 42 8.51 -4.92 20.54
C VAL A 42 7.84 -6.10 21.25
N MET A 43 8.54 -6.76 22.17
CA MET A 43 8.02 -7.90 22.95
C MET A 43 7.25 -7.52 24.22
N ARG A 44 7.35 -6.27 24.67
CA ARG A 44 6.63 -5.76 25.86
C ARG A 44 5.23 -5.26 25.50
N ARG A 45 4.97 -5.03 24.22
CA ARG A 45 3.67 -4.61 23.69
C ARG A 45 2.76 -5.82 23.50
N PRO A 46 1.46 -5.69 23.83
CA PRO A 46 0.51 -6.77 23.55
C PRO A 46 0.42 -7.05 22.04
N PRO A 47 0.18 -8.31 21.62
CA PRO A 47 0.05 -8.66 20.21
C PRO A 47 -0.95 -7.77 19.46
N ARG A 48 -0.62 -7.38 18.23
CA ARG A 48 -1.52 -6.56 17.41
C ARG A 48 -2.77 -7.37 17.08
N GLY A 49 -3.94 -6.84 17.45
CA GLY A 49 -5.23 -7.46 17.11
C GLY A 49 -5.50 -7.45 15.59
N PRO A 50 -6.21 -8.46 15.06
CA PRO A 50 -6.46 -8.62 13.62
C PRO A 50 -7.29 -7.46 13.01
N THR A 51 -8.01 -6.70 13.83
CA THR A 51 -8.89 -5.60 13.41
C THR A 51 -8.15 -4.30 13.04
N ARG A 52 -6.80 -4.28 13.12
CA ARG A 52 -6.00 -3.10 12.72
C ARG A 52 -5.74 -3.06 11.20
N ALA A 53 -6.32 -3.95 10.41
CA ALA A 53 -6.50 -3.68 8.98
C ALA A 53 -7.81 -2.89 8.85
N SER A 54 -7.72 -1.63 8.40
CA SER A 54 -8.81 -0.69 8.06
C SER A 54 -10.16 -1.37 7.86
N SER A 55 -10.87 -1.65 8.96
CA SER A 55 -12.14 -2.36 8.89
C SER A 55 -13.20 -1.39 8.38
N PRO A 56 -13.98 -1.74 7.33
CA PRO A 56 -15.14 -0.96 6.87
C PRO A 56 -16.12 -0.60 7.99
N ALA A 57 -16.18 -1.49 8.99
CA ALA A 57 -17.03 -1.36 10.16
C ALA A 57 -16.69 -0.14 11.06
N GLY A 58 -15.45 0.38 11.02
CA GLY A 58 -15.04 1.52 11.85
C GLY A 58 -15.58 2.87 11.37
N TRP A 59 -16.01 2.97 10.11
CA TRP A 59 -16.51 4.22 9.50
C TRP A 59 -18.04 4.26 9.55
N ALA A 60 -18.68 3.09 9.44
CA ALA A 60 -20.13 2.94 9.56
C ALA A 60 -20.65 3.24 10.97
N SER A 61 -19.89 2.93 12.03
CA SER A 61 -20.30 3.17 13.42
C SER A 61 -20.14 4.62 13.89
N ARG A 62 -19.39 5.46 13.15
CA ARG A 62 -19.19 6.88 13.48
C ARG A 62 -20.20 7.82 12.82
N SER A 63 -20.96 7.37 11.82
CA SER A 63 -21.90 8.20 11.06
C SER A 63 -23.37 8.09 11.49
N TRP A 64 -23.71 7.15 12.39
CA TRP A 64 -25.09 6.90 12.85
C TRP A 64 -25.29 7.22 14.34
N GLY A 65 -24.69 8.32 14.80
CA GLY A 65 -24.84 8.85 16.16
C GLY A 65 -25.40 10.27 16.16
N GLY A 66 -26.57 10.49 15.54
CA GLY A 66 -27.13 11.84 15.42
C GLY A 66 -28.44 11.93 14.64
N ALA A 67 -29.44 11.12 15.02
CA ALA A 67 -30.83 11.38 14.64
C ALA A 67 -31.72 10.93 15.80
N ARG A 68 -31.95 11.88 16.72
CA ARG A 68 -33.20 11.96 17.47
C ARG A 68 -34.22 12.65 16.59
#